data_AF-A0A9C6TEY0-F1
#
_entry.id   AF-A0A9C6TEY0-F1
#
_cell.length_a   1.000
_cell.length_b   1.000
_cell.length_c   1.000
_cell.angle_alpha   90.00
_cell.angle_beta   90.00
_cell.angle_gamma   90.00
#
_symmetry.space_group_name_H-M   'P 1'
#
loop_
_entity.id
_entity.type
_entity.pdbx_description
1 polymer ?
#
loop_
_entity_poly.entity_id
_entity_poly.type
_entity_poly.pdbx_seq_one_letter_code
_entity_poly.pdbx_strand_id
1 'polypeptide(L)'
;MGTKSPRLCRSTNPASDGGGTVQKLAGKKILVAVCDSSRTPKQLKSMQEPSRTATGYPAPPFNHPNGGQPPPPSTTAYPYAAPPPYQPHPQYYNPQPYQQRYSPSRSFFRAFIATMICLAVVFGVVLIITWLVLRPSLPHFTITTFSVQNFSTTAQTVSATWHLTFLLRNNNHKMSVTYNVLRPSLFYHSNYLADSQLPPFKQDTRSENTLNATLVAVDAYLEPRAVTDLNAEKSSGSVTFDVQLLASASFRSGSWRFRPRVLKVLCRKVPVGLTSKSSSGQLVGGSRECQVWT
;
A
#
# COMPACT_ATOMS: atom_id res chain seq x y z
N MET A 1 -18.70 -32.09 -33.22
CA MET A 1 -18.45 -31.42 -34.52
C MET A 1 -18.54 -29.91 -34.31
N GLY A 2 -17.60 -29.14 -34.82
CA GLY A 2 -17.77 -27.69 -35.00
C GLY A 2 -16.83 -26.76 -34.22
N THR A 3 -15.53 -26.92 -34.43
CA THR A 3 -14.52 -25.87 -34.28
C THR A 3 -14.93 -24.55 -34.96
N LYS A 4 -14.66 -23.39 -34.34
CA LYS A 4 -14.32 -22.19 -35.13
C LYS A 4 -13.45 -21.18 -34.39
N SER A 5 -12.29 -20.98 -35.01
CA SER A 5 -11.20 -20.04 -34.77
C SER A 5 -11.63 -18.57 -34.89
N PRO A 6 -10.97 -17.62 -34.19
CA PRO A 6 -11.22 -16.18 -34.33
C PRO A 6 -10.67 -15.63 -35.65
N ARG A 7 -11.46 -14.78 -36.32
CA ARG A 7 -11.09 -14.05 -37.53
C ARG A 7 -10.33 -12.77 -37.19
N LEU A 8 -9.17 -12.60 -37.82
CA LEU A 8 -8.46 -11.33 -38.00
C LEU A 8 -9.38 -10.27 -38.61
N CYS A 9 -9.31 -9.04 -38.10
CA CYS A 9 -9.61 -7.84 -38.87
C CYS A 9 -8.33 -7.02 -39.07
N ARG A 10 -8.16 -6.66 -40.34
CA ARG A 10 -6.98 -6.24 -41.07
C ARG A 10 -6.84 -4.72 -40.97
N SER A 11 -5.63 -4.23 -40.70
CA SER A 11 -5.27 -2.81 -40.77
C SER A 11 -5.21 -2.37 -42.24
N THR A 12 -5.92 -1.30 -42.58
CA THR A 12 -5.77 -0.58 -43.85
C THR A 12 -4.66 0.45 -43.72
N ASN A 13 -3.61 0.34 -44.54
CA ASN A 13 -2.65 1.41 -44.80
C ASN A 13 -3.15 2.26 -45.97
N PRO A 14 -2.87 3.58 -45.98
CA PRO A 14 -2.62 4.31 -47.20
C PRO A 14 -1.10 4.45 -47.45
N ALA A 15 -0.73 4.29 -48.72
CA ALA A 15 0.61 4.50 -49.24
C ALA A 15 0.77 5.95 -49.73
N SER A 16 1.94 6.56 -49.50
CA SER A 16 2.60 7.47 -50.45
C SER A 16 4.05 7.76 -50.01
N ASP A 17 4.98 7.18 -50.77
CA ASP A 17 6.14 7.76 -51.46
C ASP A 17 7.18 8.71 -50.79
N GLY A 18 8.45 8.48 -51.14
CA GLY A 18 9.47 9.54 -51.27
C GLY A 18 10.58 9.70 -50.22
N GLY A 19 11.71 8.99 -50.41
CA GLY A 19 13.09 9.53 -50.38
C GLY A 19 13.72 10.23 -49.14
N GLY A 20 14.88 9.71 -48.70
CA GLY A 20 16.04 10.56 -48.36
C GLY A 20 16.41 10.80 -46.88
N THR A 21 17.58 10.24 -46.51
CA THR A 21 18.60 10.82 -45.61
C THR A 21 18.43 10.80 -44.08
N VAL A 22 19.52 10.33 -43.46
CA VAL A 22 19.95 10.33 -42.05
C VAL A 22 19.60 11.60 -41.28
N GLN A 23 18.98 11.46 -40.10
CA GLN A 23 19.21 12.34 -38.95
C GLN A 23 18.95 11.65 -37.60
N LYS A 24 19.90 11.87 -36.70
CA LYS A 24 19.99 11.43 -35.31
C LYS A 24 19.38 12.53 -34.44
N LEU A 25 18.27 12.28 -33.72
CA LEU A 25 17.88 13.12 -32.57
C LEU A 25 16.81 12.48 -31.66
N ALA A 26 17.18 12.38 -30.39
CA ALA A 26 16.41 12.68 -29.18
C ALA A 26 15.02 12.05 -28.92
N GLY A 27 14.98 11.28 -27.82
CA GLY A 27 14.08 11.60 -26.70
C GLY A 27 12.60 11.22 -26.85
N LYS A 28 12.27 9.92 -26.86
CA LYS A 28 10.89 9.47 -26.60
C LYS A 28 10.58 9.49 -25.10
N LYS A 29 9.88 10.54 -24.64
CA LYS A 29 9.11 10.50 -23.38
C LYS A 29 7.90 9.58 -23.59
N ILE A 30 7.85 8.48 -22.84
CA ILE A 30 6.65 7.64 -22.73
C ILE A 30 5.69 8.38 -21.79
N LEU A 31 4.71 9.07 -22.36
CA LEU A 31 3.59 9.62 -21.62
C LEU A 31 2.61 8.47 -21.35
N VAL A 32 2.60 7.97 -20.12
CA VAL A 32 1.58 7.01 -19.67
C VAL A 32 0.30 7.81 -19.42
N ALA A 33 -0.66 7.72 -20.34
CA ALA A 33 -2.02 8.18 -20.11
C ALA A 33 -2.70 7.26 -19.09
N VAL A 34 -2.94 7.78 -17.90
CA VAL A 34 -3.81 7.14 -16.90
C VAL A 34 -5.24 7.55 -17.24
N CYS A 35 -6.04 6.59 -17.71
CA CYS A 35 -7.50 6.74 -17.75
C CYS A 35 -8.01 6.65 -16.31
N ASP A 36 -8.36 7.79 -15.72
CA ASP A 36 -9.15 7.83 -14.48
C ASP A 36 -10.64 7.79 -14.83
N SER A 37 -11.26 6.65 -14.51
CA SER A 37 -12.70 6.43 -14.59
C SER A 37 -13.24 6.47 -13.17
N SER A 38 -13.73 7.64 -12.73
CA SER A 38 -14.84 7.79 -11.78
C SER A 38 -15.02 9.24 -11.37
N ARG A 39 -15.90 9.96 -12.07
CA ARG A 39 -16.52 11.17 -11.51
C ARG A 39 -17.97 11.24 -11.94
N THR A 40 -18.84 10.67 -11.11
CA THR A 40 -20.28 10.91 -11.17
C THR A 40 -20.56 12.36 -10.74
N PRO A 41 -21.44 13.09 -11.45
CA PRO A 41 -21.78 14.46 -11.10
C PRO A 41 -22.67 14.50 -9.85
N LYS A 42 -22.27 15.32 -8.87
CA LYS A 42 -23.12 15.72 -7.75
C LYS A 42 -24.30 16.53 -8.29
N GLN A 43 -25.51 16.04 -8.07
CA GLN A 43 -26.74 16.80 -8.21
C GLN A 43 -26.73 17.99 -7.24
N LEU A 44 -26.84 19.19 -7.80
CA LEU A 44 -27.20 20.42 -7.09
C LEU A 44 -28.72 20.39 -6.87
N LYS A 45 -29.16 20.04 -5.67
CA LYS A 45 -30.58 20.19 -5.30
C LYS A 45 -30.75 21.49 -4.53
N SER A 46 -31.49 22.40 -5.17
CA SER A 46 -32.05 23.64 -4.67
C SER A 46 -32.50 23.50 -3.21
N MET A 47 -32.03 24.42 -2.37
CA MET A 47 -32.71 24.82 -1.14
C MET A 47 -34.10 25.34 -1.52
N GLN A 48 -35.13 24.75 -0.94
CA GLN A 48 -36.44 25.38 -0.81
C GLN A 48 -36.84 25.18 0.65
N GLU A 49 -36.87 26.30 1.37
CA GLU A 49 -37.42 26.47 2.71
C GLU A 49 -38.87 25.97 2.76
N PRO A 50 -39.28 25.32 3.87
CA PRO A 50 -40.62 25.56 4.39
C PRO A 50 -40.53 26.04 5.85
N SER A 51 -40.85 27.32 6.02
CA SER A 51 -41.73 27.87 7.07
C SER A 51 -41.74 27.14 8.43
N ARG A 52 -41.03 27.73 9.40
CA ARG A 52 -41.43 27.64 10.81
C ARG A 52 -42.81 28.26 10.98
N THR A 53 -43.80 27.45 11.33
CA THR A 53 -45.03 27.94 11.97
C THR A 53 -44.98 27.54 13.44
N ALA A 54 -44.89 28.55 14.29
CA ALA A 54 -45.00 28.44 15.74
C ALA A 54 -46.43 28.04 16.12
N THR A 55 -46.60 26.88 16.75
CA THR A 55 -47.87 26.48 17.37
C THR A 55 -47.86 26.94 18.83
N GLY A 56 -48.46 28.11 19.07
CA GLY A 56 -48.94 28.50 20.40
C GLY A 56 -50.19 27.70 20.74
N TYR A 57 -50.25 27.18 21.97
CA TYR A 57 -51.46 26.58 22.52
C TYR A 57 -52.48 27.68 22.89
N PRO A 58 -53.77 27.56 22.51
CA PRO A 58 -54.82 28.37 23.11
C PRO A 58 -55.27 27.78 24.45
N ALA A 59 -55.38 28.64 25.47
CA ALA A 59 -55.94 28.32 26.78
C ALA A 59 -57.48 28.11 26.67
N PRO A 60 -58.07 27.17 27.43
CA PRO A 60 -59.51 26.98 27.45
C PRO A 60 -60.21 28.08 28.27
N PRO A 61 -61.37 28.61 27.82
CA PRO A 61 -62.13 29.58 28.58
C PRO A 61 -62.91 28.93 29.73
N PHE A 62 -62.79 29.52 30.92
CA PHE A 62 -63.68 29.27 32.06
C PHE A 62 -65.07 29.82 31.74
N ASN A 63 -66.06 28.93 31.65
CA ASN A 63 -67.46 29.31 31.53
C ASN A 63 -68.15 29.08 32.87
N HIS A 64 -68.47 30.18 33.56
CA HIS A 64 -69.37 30.20 34.71
C HIS A 64 -70.82 30.37 34.24
N PRO A 65 -71.75 29.44 34.52
CA PRO A 65 -73.16 29.71 34.34
C PRO A 65 -73.71 30.30 35.65
N ASN A 66 -73.96 31.62 35.63
CA ASN A 66 -74.90 32.25 36.55
C ASN A 66 -76.32 31.86 36.12
N GLY A 67 -76.97 31.01 36.92
CA GLY A 67 -78.40 30.71 36.81
C GLY A 67 -79.04 30.89 38.18
N GLY A 68 -79.87 31.92 38.31
CA GLY A 68 -80.63 32.19 39.54
C GLY A 68 -81.74 31.16 39.74
N GLN A 69 -81.90 30.70 40.98
CA GLN A 69 -83.10 30.02 41.46
C GLN A 69 -83.64 30.74 42.71
N PRO A 70 -84.97 30.90 42.84
CA PRO A 70 -85.63 31.60 43.95
C PRO A 70 -85.67 30.77 45.25
N PRO A 71 -85.89 31.41 46.42
CA PRO A 71 -85.61 30.82 47.73
C PRO A 71 -86.74 29.91 48.24
N PRO A 72 -86.44 28.81 48.95
CA PRO A 72 -87.41 28.11 49.79
C PRO A 72 -87.45 28.68 51.23
N PRO A 73 -88.60 28.62 51.89
CA PRO A 73 -88.86 29.31 53.15
C PRO A 73 -88.32 28.60 54.40
N SER A 74 -88.36 29.39 55.46
CA SER A 74 -87.89 29.25 56.82
C SER A 74 -88.37 28.03 57.64
N THR A 75 -87.57 27.74 58.67
CA THR A 75 -87.84 26.95 59.89
C THR A 75 -87.76 25.43 59.75
N THR A 76 -86.74 24.81 60.36
CA THR A 76 -86.84 23.71 61.35
C THR A 76 -85.44 23.42 61.90
N ALA A 77 -85.35 23.22 63.22
CA ALA A 77 -84.13 23.19 64.02
C ALA A 77 -83.72 21.75 64.42
N TYR A 78 -82.40 21.43 64.36
CA TYR A 78 -81.58 20.45 65.14
C TYR A 78 -81.98 18.95 65.14
N PRO A 79 -81.06 17.96 65.40
CA PRO A 79 -79.94 18.04 66.35
C PRO A 79 -78.57 17.41 65.96
N TYR A 80 -77.59 17.79 66.79
CA TYR A 80 -76.20 17.32 66.88
C TYR A 80 -76.05 15.80 67.01
N ALA A 81 -75.02 15.25 66.37
CA ALA A 81 -74.37 14.00 66.77
C ALA A 81 -72.84 14.18 66.70
N ALA A 82 -72.17 14.12 67.84
CA ALA A 82 -70.70 14.09 67.94
C ALA A 82 -70.21 12.65 68.17
N PRO A 83 -69.17 12.20 67.45
CA PRO A 83 -68.15 11.32 68.08
C PRO A 83 -66.75 11.42 67.42
N PRO A 84 -65.69 10.71 67.86
CA PRO A 84 -65.19 10.37 69.21
C PRO A 84 -63.74 10.89 69.45
N PRO A 85 -63.17 10.79 70.67
CA PRO A 85 -61.84 11.35 71.00
C PRO A 85 -60.64 10.60 70.38
N TYR A 86 -59.57 11.37 70.16
CA TYR A 86 -58.28 11.00 69.53
C TYR A 86 -57.61 9.74 70.08
N GLN A 87 -57.09 8.89 69.18
CA GLN A 87 -56.02 7.94 69.47
C GLN A 87 -54.76 8.29 68.64
N PRO A 88 -53.56 8.36 69.24
CA PRO A 88 -52.33 8.66 68.50
C PRO A 88 -51.85 7.43 67.71
N HIS A 89 -51.75 7.57 66.39
CA HIS A 89 -51.23 6.54 65.49
C HIS A 89 -49.69 6.55 65.46
N PRO A 90 -49.01 5.39 65.58
CA PRO A 90 -47.56 5.33 65.42
C PRO A 90 -47.15 5.60 63.96
N GLN A 91 -46.26 6.57 63.75
CA GLN A 91 -45.62 6.85 62.46
C GLN A 91 -44.62 5.74 62.14
N TYR A 92 -45.04 4.79 61.30
CA TYR A 92 -44.14 3.81 60.72
C TYR A 92 -43.27 4.50 59.67
N TYR A 93 -41.99 4.76 60.00
CA TYR A 93 -41.02 5.27 59.04
C TYR A 93 -40.71 4.15 58.05
N ASN A 94 -41.39 4.16 56.90
CA ASN A 94 -41.12 3.23 55.81
C ASN A 94 -39.98 3.84 54.95
N PRO A 95 -38.75 3.30 54.97
CA PRO A 95 -37.71 3.75 54.04
C PRO A 95 -38.16 3.34 52.64
N GLN A 96 -38.62 4.32 51.85
CA GLN A 96 -38.92 4.12 50.44
C GLN A 96 -37.64 3.60 49.75
N PRO A 97 -37.66 2.40 49.16
CA PRO A 97 -36.53 1.95 48.35
C PRO A 97 -36.43 2.92 47.17
N TYR A 98 -35.25 3.51 46.96
CA TYR A 98 -34.93 4.29 45.77
C TYR A 98 -35.14 3.40 44.54
N GLN A 99 -36.34 3.45 43.97
CA GLN A 99 -36.68 2.81 42.71
C GLN A 99 -35.90 3.55 41.62
N GLN A 100 -34.72 3.04 41.27
CA GLN A 100 -33.97 3.54 40.12
C GLN A 100 -34.82 3.35 38.87
N ARG A 101 -35.50 4.43 38.44
CA ARG A 101 -36.19 4.51 37.16
C ARG A 101 -35.17 4.37 36.04
N TYR A 102 -34.89 3.14 35.65
CA TYR A 102 -34.08 2.84 34.48
C TYR A 102 -34.92 3.16 33.24
N SER A 103 -34.70 4.34 32.66
CA SER A 103 -35.37 4.74 31.42
C SER A 103 -34.85 3.88 30.26
N PRO A 104 -35.68 3.01 29.66
CA PRO A 104 -35.21 1.97 28.74
C PRO A 104 -34.67 2.54 27.42
N SER A 105 -35.16 3.69 26.95
CA SER A 105 -34.81 4.22 25.62
C SER A 105 -33.41 4.83 25.52
N ARG A 106 -32.87 5.38 26.62
CA ARG A 106 -31.50 5.96 26.64
C ARG A 106 -30.42 4.90 26.80
N SER A 107 -30.77 3.71 27.31
CA SER A 107 -29.83 2.62 27.51
C SER A 107 -29.48 1.91 26.19
N PHE A 108 -30.46 1.65 25.32
CA PHE A 108 -30.22 0.99 24.04
C PHE A 108 -29.27 1.78 23.12
N PHE A 109 -29.44 3.10 23.03
CA PHE A 109 -28.56 3.93 22.19
C PHE A 109 -27.12 3.98 22.73
N ARG A 110 -26.94 4.04 24.06
CA ARG A 110 -25.63 3.97 24.69
C ARG A 110 -24.97 2.61 24.51
N ALA A 111 -25.73 1.53 24.66
CA ALA A 111 -25.25 0.16 24.42
C ALA A 111 -24.88 -0.06 22.94
N PHE A 112 -25.66 0.48 22.01
CA PHE A 112 -25.39 0.41 20.58
C PHE A 112 -24.10 1.16 20.21
N ILE A 113 -23.93 2.40 20.68
CA ILE A 113 -22.70 3.16 20.46
C ILE A 113 -21.49 2.46 21.10
N ALA A 114 -21.62 1.98 22.34
CA ALA A 114 -20.55 1.26 23.01
C ALA A 114 -20.14 -0.01 22.23
N THR A 115 -21.13 -0.74 21.68
CA THR A 115 -20.88 -1.91 20.83
C THR A 115 -20.17 -1.52 19.54
N MET A 116 -20.60 -0.45 18.87
CA MET A 116 -19.95 0.05 17.65
C MET A 116 -18.51 0.49 17.90
N ILE A 117 -18.24 1.18 19.01
CA ILE A 117 -16.89 1.56 19.42
C ILE A 117 -16.05 0.30 19.69
N CYS A 118 -16.59 -0.68 20.41
CA CYS A 118 -15.90 -1.93 20.68
C CYS A 118 -15.54 -2.68 19.37
N LEU A 119 -16.49 -2.79 18.44
CA LEU A 119 -16.25 -3.40 17.13
C LEU A 119 -15.19 -2.62 16.32
N ALA A 120 -15.24 -1.29 16.35
CA ALA A 120 -14.24 -0.44 15.69
C ALA A 120 -12.84 -0.65 16.29
N VAL A 121 -12.73 -0.77 17.62
CA VAL A 121 -11.46 -1.06 18.30
C VAL A 121 -10.95 -2.45 17.92
N VAL A 122 -11.79 -3.48 17.99
CA VAL A 122 -11.41 -4.85 17.60
C VAL A 122 -10.97 -4.90 16.15
N PHE A 123 -11.70 -4.26 15.25
CA PHE A 123 -11.35 -4.16 13.84
C PHE A 123 -10.02 -3.43 13.63
N GLY A 124 -9.80 -2.31 14.33
CA GLY A 124 -8.54 -1.58 14.32
C GLY A 124 -7.36 -2.44 14.79
N VAL A 125 -7.52 -3.19 15.87
CA VAL A 125 -6.50 -4.12 16.38
C VAL A 125 -6.21 -5.23 15.37
N VAL A 126 -7.24 -5.83 14.78
CA VAL A 126 -7.06 -6.85 13.73
C VAL A 126 -6.31 -6.28 12.53
N LEU A 127 -6.64 -5.06 12.08
CA LEU A 127 -5.92 -4.41 10.98
C LEU A 127 -4.46 -4.13 11.34
N ILE A 128 -4.17 -3.66 12.55
CA ILE A 128 -2.80 -3.41 13.02
C ILE A 128 -2.00 -4.71 13.08
N ILE A 129 -2.56 -5.77 13.68
CA ILE A 129 -1.91 -7.09 13.75
C ILE A 129 -1.66 -7.64 12.34
N THR A 130 -2.69 -7.57 11.49
CA THR A 130 -2.62 -7.97 10.08
C THR A 130 -1.48 -7.22 9.40
N TRP A 131 -1.43 -5.89 9.50
CA TRP A 131 -0.38 -5.07 8.91
C TRP A 131 1.03 -5.40 9.45
N LEU A 132 1.16 -5.61 10.75
CA LEU A 132 2.44 -6.00 11.38
C LEU A 132 2.93 -7.37 10.89
N VAL A 133 2.05 -8.36 10.83
CA VAL A 133 2.38 -9.72 10.36
C VAL A 133 2.63 -9.76 8.85
N LEU A 134 1.97 -8.89 8.10
CA LEU A 134 2.05 -8.83 6.64
C LEU A 134 3.17 -7.93 6.13
N ARG A 135 3.99 -7.33 7.00
CA ARG A 135 5.18 -6.58 6.58
C ARG A 135 6.17 -7.56 5.93
N PRO A 136 6.33 -7.53 4.60
CA PRO A 136 7.24 -8.46 3.94
C PRO A 136 8.67 -8.07 4.28
N SER A 137 9.48 -9.03 4.73
CA SER A 137 10.93 -8.82 4.81
C SER A 137 11.49 -8.79 3.39
N LEU A 138 12.42 -7.87 3.12
CA LEU A 138 13.13 -7.88 1.85
C LEU A 138 14.03 -9.12 1.77
N PRO A 139 14.09 -9.81 0.61
CA PRO A 139 15.04 -10.90 0.38
C PRO A 139 16.47 -10.38 0.46
N HIS A 140 17.40 -11.23 0.92
CA HIS A 140 18.82 -10.90 0.95
C HIS A 140 19.46 -11.28 -0.38
N PHE A 141 20.34 -10.42 -0.89
CA PHE A 141 21.06 -10.63 -2.14
C PHE A 141 22.55 -10.59 -1.87
N THR A 142 23.26 -11.60 -2.33
CA THR A 142 24.71 -11.69 -2.19
C THR A 142 25.32 -12.02 -3.54
N ILE A 143 26.40 -11.37 -3.94
CA ILE A 143 27.21 -11.80 -5.08
C ILE A 143 28.19 -12.86 -4.57
N THR A 144 28.08 -14.08 -5.08
CA THR A 144 28.97 -15.20 -4.72
C THR A 144 30.12 -15.34 -5.71
N THR A 145 29.85 -15.08 -6.99
CA THR A 145 30.88 -15.08 -8.04
C THR A 145 30.75 -13.83 -8.88
N PHE A 146 31.88 -13.30 -9.30
CA PHE A 146 31.97 -12.24 -10.28
C PHE A 146 33.26 -12.45 -11.07
N SER A 147 33.13 -12.71 -12.35
CA SER A 147 34.27 -12.87 -13.24
C SER A 147 34.11 -12.01 -14.47
N VAL A 148 35.23 -11.67 -15.08
CA VAL A 148 35.30 -10.93 -16.33
C VAL A 148 36.19 -11.69 -17.31
N GLN A 149 35.84 -11.62 -18.59
CA GLN A 149 36.54 -12.24 -19.70
C GLN A 149 36.59 -11.27 -20.88
N ASN A 150 37.57 -11.47 -21.76
CA ASN A 150 37.77 -10.67 -22.98
C ASN A 150 37.84 -9.16 -22.70
N PHE A 151 38.42 -8.78 -21.55
CA PHE A 151 38.52 -7.40 -21.13
C PHE A 151 39.51 -6.62 -22.02
N SER A 152 39.00 -5.63 -22.73
CA SER A 152 39.74 -4.74 -23.61
C SER A 152 39.24 -3.31 -23.46
N THR A 153 40.16 -2.35 -23.55
CA THR A 153 39.88 -0.91 -23.41
C THR A 153 40.58 -0.16 -24.53
N THR A 154 39.88 0.81 -25.13
CA THR A 154 40.46 1.81 -26.02
C THR A 154 40.50 3.17 -25.32
N ALA A 155 40.75 4.27 -26.02
CA ALA A 155 40.78 5.61 -25.43
C ALA A 155 39.43 6.06 -24.82
N GLN A 156 38.31 5.52 -25.31
CA GLN A 156 36.95 5.95 -24.91
C GLN A 156 35.94 4.81 -24.85
N THR A 157 36.37 3.56 -25.03
CA THR A 157 35.47 2.41 -25.00
C THR A 157 36.03 1.28 -24.16
N VAL A 158 35.12 0.47 -23.62
CA VAL A 158 35.43 -0.79 -22.94
C VAL A 158 34.59 -1.92 -23.52
N SER A 159 35.25 -3.04 -23.77
CA SER A 159 34.65 -4.28 -24.27
C SER A 159 35.00 -5.40 -23.31
N ALA A 160 34.00 -6.09 -22.79
CA ALA A 160 34.19 -7.21 -21.87
C ALA A 160 32.92 -8.04 -21.72
N THR A 161 33.08 -9.27 -21.25
CA THR A 161 31.98 -10.12 -20.81
C THR A 161 32.12 -10.39 -19.32
N TRP A 162 31.08 -10.09 -18.56
CA TRP A 162 31.03 -10.34 -17.12
C TRP A 162 30.04 -11.45 -16.80
N HIS A 163 30.47 -12.40 -15.97
CA HIS A 163 29.61 -13.44 -15.42
C HIS A 163 29.47 -13.21 -13.92
N LEU A 164 28.23 -13.07 -13.46
CA LEU A 164 27.89 -12.87 -12.07
C LEU A 164 26.98 -13.99 -11.59
N THR A 165 27.19 -14.42 -10.36
CA THR A 165 26.26 -15.29 -9.64
C THR A 165 25.73 -14.57 -8.42
N PHE A 166 24.41 -14.39 -8.36
CA PHE A 166 23.71 -13.89 -7.19
C PHE A 166 23.13 -15.07 -6.41
N LEU A 167 23.33 -15.06 -5.10
CA LEU A 167 22.60 -15.89 -4.14
C LEU A 167 21.48 -15.05 -3.54
N LEU A 168 20.24 -15.46 -3.82
CA LEU A 168 19.04 -14.85 -3.29
C LEU A 168 18.50 -15.70 -2.15
N ARG A 169 18.33 -15.10 -0.98
CA ARG A 169 17.80 -15.78 0.20
C ARG A 169 16.50 -15.14 0.67
N ASN A 170 15.41 -15.91 0.61
CA ASN A 170 14.10 -15.48 1.10
C ASN A 170 13.93 -15.84 2.58
N ASN A 171 14.26 -14.93 3.49
CA ASN A 171 14.06 -15.14 4.93
C ASN A 171 12.58 -15.10 5.37
N ASN A 172 11.61 -14.93 4.46
CA ASN A 172 10.20 -14.96 4.84
C ASN A 172 9.68 -16.39 5.02
N HIS A 173 9.04 -16.65 6.16
CA HIS A 173 8.51 -17.97 6.50
C HIS A 173 7.11 -18.23 5.94
N LYS A 174 6.36 -17.16 5.65
CA LYS A 174 4.95 -17.22 5.26
C LYS A 174 4.69 -16.74 3.84
N MET A 175 5.69 -16.11 3.20
CA MET A 175 5.55 -15.49 1.89
C MET A 175 6.53 -16.06 0.88
N SER A 176 5.99 -16.52 -0.24
CA SER A 176 6.77 -16.79 -1.46
C SER A 176 6.92 -15.50 -2.26
N VAL A 177 8.01 -15.39 -3.01
CA VAL A 177 8.32 -14.23 -3.85
C VAL A 177 8.35 -14.69 -5.30
N THR A 178 7.59 -14.02 -6.16
CA THR A 178 7.67 -14.23 -7.61
C THR A 178 8.34 -13.01 -8.24
N TYR A 179 9.50 -13.21 -8.85
CA TYR A 179 10.22 -12.18 -9.59
C TYR A 179 9.77 -12.22 -11.05
N ASN A 180 9.08 -11.18 -11.50
CA ASN A 180 8.51 -11.10 -12.84
C ASN A 180 9.49 -10.52 -13.86
N VAL A 181 10.36 -9.61 -13.41
CA VAL A 181 11.39 -8.96 -14.24
C VAL A 181 12.63 -8.82 -13.37
N LEU A 182 13.78 -9.17 -13.93
CA LEU A 182 15.09 -9.03 -13.31
C LEU A 182 16.04 -8.44 -14.36
N ARG A 183 16.61 -7.28 -14.04
CA ARG A 183 17.55 -6.56 -14.92
C ARG A 183 18.78 -6.16 -14.12
N PRO A 184 19.85 -6.98 -14.13
CA PRO A 184 21.15 -6.56 -13.65
C PRO A 184 21.77 -5.52 -14.59
N SER A 185 22.49 -4.56 -14.01
CA SER A 185 23.23 -3.52 -14.70
C SER A 185 24.57 -3.34 -14.00
N LEU A 186 25.62 -3.15 -14.78
CA LEU A 186 26.99 -3.00 -14.32
C LEU A 186 27.46 -1.57 -14.57
N PHE A 187 28.13 -1.02 -13.58
CA PHE A 187 28.69 0.31 -13.60
C PHE A 187 30.14 0.29 -13.17
N TYR A 188 30.95 1.15 -13.80
CA TYR A 188 32.25 1.54 -13.28
C TYR A 188 32.15 3.00 -12.82
N HIS A 189 32.32 3.23 -11.51
CA HIS A 189 31.95 4.48 -10.88
C HIS A 189 30.49 4.86 -11.23
N SER A 190 30.27 6.00 -11.89
CA SER A 190 28.94 6.45 -12.34
C SER A 190 28.67 6.17 -13.82
N ASN A 191 29.57 5.45 -14.51
CA ASN A 191 29.45 5.14 -15.92
C ASN A 191 28.79 3.78 -16.12
N TYR A 192 27.71 3.76 -16.89
CA TYR A 192 27.04 2.53 -17.28
C TYR A 192 27.88 1.73 -18.28
N LEU A 193 28.04 0.43 -18.03
CA LEU A 193 28.82 -0.45 -18.91
C LEU A 193 27.93 -1.41 -19.70
N ALA A 194 27.10 -2.17 -19.00
CA ALA A 194 26.28 -3.22 -19.60
C ALA A 194 25.07 -3.55 -18.73
N ASP A 195 24.05 -4.15 -19.33
CA ASP A 195 22.93 -4.77 -18.64
C ASP A 195 22.58 -6.10 -19.29
N SER A 196 21.71 -6.84 -18.63
CA SER A 196 21.05 -8.00 -19.24
C SER A 196 19.66 -8.20 -18.65
N GLN A 197 18.90 -9.11 -19.24
CA GLN A 197 17.59 -9.49 -18.72
C GLN A 197 17.61 -10.97 -18.33
N LEU A 198 17.11 -11.25 -17.14
CA LEU A 198 17.06 -12.61 -16.59
C LEU A 198 15.63 -13.14 -16.61
N PRO A 199 15.45 -14.47 -16.75
CA PRO A 199 14.13 -15.05 -16.78
C PRO A 199 13.41 -14.88 -15.44
N PRO A 200 12.09 -14.71 -15.45
CA PRO A 200 11.29 -14.69 -14.24
C PRO A 200 11.36 -16.03 -13.53
N PHE A 201 11.33 -16.00 -12.20
CA PHE A 201 11.27 -17.22 -11.40
C PHE A 201 10.52 -17.00 -10.08
N LYS A 202 10.13 -18.11 -9.47
CA LYS A 202 9.48 -18.15 -8.17
C LYS A 202 10.44 -18.69 -7.13
N GLN A 203 10.48 -18.00 -6.00
CA GLN A 203 11.23 -18.36 -4.81
C GLN A 203 10.23 -18.69 -3.71
N ASP A 204 10.32 -19.90 -3.16
CA ASP A 204 9.45 -20.36 -2.08
C ASP A 204 9.88 -19.76 -0.73
N THR A 205 9.12 -20.06 0.31
CA THR A 205 9.41 -19.61 1.68
C THR A 205 10.71 -20.24 2.18
N ARG A 206 11.58 -19.46 2.82
CA ARG A 206 12.87 -19.93 3.37
C ARG A 206 13.78 -20.65 2.37
N SER A 207 13.63 -20.39 1.07
CA SER A 207 14.49 -20.99 0.07
C SER A 207 15.65 -20.07 -0.31
N GLU A 208 16.72 -20.70 -0.78
CA GLU A 208 17.84 -20.03 -1.44
C GLU A 208 17.82 -20.39 -2.91
N ASN A 209 18.04 -19.39 -3.76
CA ASN A 209 18.04 -19.55 -5.21
C ASN A 209 19.28 -18.86 -5.77
N THR A 210 19.99 -19.58 -6.62
CA THR A 210 21.16 -19.09 -7.34
C THR A 210 20.74 -18.55 -8.70
N LEU A 211 21.18 -17.34 -9.02
CA LEU A 211 20.84 -16.64 -10.25
C LEU A 211 22.13 -16.28 -10.99
N ASN A 212 22.31 -16.83 -12.18
CA ASN A 212 23.46 -16.56 -13.03
C ASN A 212 23.10 -15.48 -14.05
N ALA A 213 23.96 -14.48 -14.18
CA ALA A 213 23.82 -13.39 -15.11
C ALA A 213 25.08 -13.25 -15.96
N THR A 214 24.90 -13.07 -17.27
CA THR A 214 25.96 -12.70 -18.20
C THR A 214 25.65 -11.32 -18.74
N LEU A 215 26.59 -10.39 -18.59
CA LEU A 215 26.50 -9.03 -19.10
C LEU A 215 27.61 -8.84 -20.12
N VAL A 216 27.29 -8.30 -21.28
CA VAL A 216 28.24 -8.13 -22.38
C VAL A 216 28.28 -6.66 -22.76
N ALA A 217 29.46 -6.06 -22.74
CA ALA A 217 29.74 -4.76 -23.34
C ALA A 217 30.58 -4.97 -24.60
N VAL A 218 30.15 -4.35 -25.70
CA VAL A 218 30.93 -4.22 -26.93
C VAL A 218 31.03 -2.74 -27.22
N ASP A 219 32.25 -2.22 -27.17
CA ASP A 219 32.59 -0.81 -27.35
C ASP A 219 31.72 0.14 -26.52
N ALA A 220 31.41 -0.25 -25.27
CA ALA A 220 30.64 0.58 -24.37
C ALA A 220 31.41 1.86 -24.08
N TYR A 221 30.76 3.01 -24.33
CA TYR A 221 31.37 4.31 -24.11
C TYR A 221 31.74 4.51 -22.65
N LEU A 222 32.98 4.91 -22.41
CA LEU A 222 33.49 5.25 -21.10
C LEU A 222 34.27 6.57 -21.23
N GLU A 223 34.00 7.52 -20.33
CA GLU A 223 34.68 8.82 -20.38
C GLU A 223 36.21 8.63 -20.33
N PRO A 224 37.01 9.39 -21.10
CA PRO A 224 38.47 9.23 -21.15
C PRO A 224 39.16 9.20 -19.78
N ARG A 225 38.67 10.00 -18.84
CA ARG A 225 39.17 10.01 -17.45
C ARG A 225 38.90 8.68 -16.75
N ALA A 226 37.66 8.18 -16.85
CA ALA A 226 37.29 6.89 -16.28
C ALA A 226 38.05 5.72 -16.92
N VAL A 227 38.37 5.77 -18.21
CA VAL A 227 39.27 4.79 -18.85
C VAL A 227 40.67 4.83 -18.24
N THR A 228 41.20 6.03 -17.98
CA THR A 228 42.52 6.22 -17.37
C THR A 228 42.53 5.65 -15.95
N ASP A 229 41.51 5.98 -15.15
CA ASP A 229 41.36 5.49 -13.78
C ASP A 229 41.22 3.97 -13.75
N LEU A 230 40.43 3.41 -14.67
CA LEU A 230 40.23 1.97 -14.81
C LEU A 230 41.55 1.25 -15.13
N ASN A 231 42.35 1.81 -16.03
CA ASN A 231 43.65 1.24 -16.39
C ASN A 231 44.65 1.35 -15.24
N ALA A 232 44.60 2.43 -14.45
CA ALA A 232 45.39 2.58 -13.24
C ALA A 232 44.99 1.52 -12.19
N GLU A 233 43.69 1.32 -11.92
CA GLU A 233 43.19 0.25 -11.04
C GLU A 233 43.60 -1.13 -11.54
N LYS A 234 43.46 -1.41 -12.84
CA LYS A 234 43.93 -2.65 -13.46
C LYS A 234 45.44 -2.86 -13.28
N SER A 235 46.24 -1.79 -13.35
CA SER A 235 47.68 -1.89 -13.09
C SER A 235 48.01 -2.17 -11.62
N SER A 236 47.14 -1.76 -10.69
CA SER A 236 47.25 -2.06 -9.26
C SER A 236 46.82 -3.49 -8.88
N GLY A 237 46.17 -4.21 -9.81
CA GLY A 237 45.83 -5.63 -9.68
C GLY A 237 44.35 -5.92 -9.39
N SER A 238 43.51 -4.91 -9.18
CA SER A 238 42.07 -5.08 -9.04
C SER A 238 41.28 -3.86 -9.46
N VAL A 239 40.13 -4.07 -10.09
CA VAL A 239 39.18 -3.03 -10.49
C VAL A 239 37.89 -3.21 -9.71
N THR A 240 37.34 -2.12 -9.18
CA THR A 240 36.06 -2.16 -8.45
C THR A 240 34.90 -1.77 -9.34
N PHE A 241 33.82 -2.55 -9.29
CA PHE A 241 32.60 -2.27 -10.04
C PHE A 241 31.38 -2.16 -9.12
N ASP A 242 30.41 -1.36 -9.54
CA ASP A 242 29.10 -1.26 -8.90
C ASP A 242 28.10 -2.10 -9.69
N VAL A 243 27.42 -3.02 -9.01
CA VAL A 243 26.43 -3.91 -9.60
C VAL A 243 25.05 -3.51 -9.08
N GLN A 244 24.17 -3.12 -9.98
CA GLN A 244 22.78 -2.82 -9.68
C GLN A 244 21.88 -3.93 -10.22
N LEU A 245 20.84 -4.31 -9.49
CA LEU A 245 19.80 -5.22 -9.98
C LEU A 245 18.43 -4.61 -9.68
N LEU A 246 17.66 -4.36 -10.73
CA LEU A 246 16.24 -3.99 -10.62
C LEU A 246 15.39 -5.24 -10.76
N ALA A 247 14.55 -5.50 -9.77
CA ALA A 247 13.65 -6.64 -9.76
C ALA A 247 12.20 -6.23 -9.51
N SER A 248 11.26 -6.66 -10.34
CA SER A 248 9.83 -6.55 -10.06
C SER A 248 9.37 -7.79 -9.31
N ALA A 249 9.13 -7.66 -8.00
CA ALA A 249 8.80 -8.76 -7.11
C ALA A 249 7.36 -8.68 -6.64
N SER A 250 6.64 -9.80 -6.69
CA SER A 250 5.30 -9.94 -6.13
C SER A 250 5.31 -10.96 -5.00
N PHE A 251 4.83 -10.54 -3.83
CA PHE A 251 4.74 -11.41 -2.66
C PHE A 251 3.41 -12.18 -2.70
N ARG A 252 3.43 -13.43 -2.24
CA ARG A 252 2.22 -14.25 -2.12
C ARG A 252 2.23 -15.00 -0.79
N SER A 253 1.14 -14.88 -0.04
CA SER A 253 0.89 -15.59 1.22
C SER A 253 -0.38 -16.43 1.06
N GLY A 254 -0.24 -17.74 0.87
CA GLY A 254 -1.36 -18.64 0.57
C GLY A 254 -2.18 -18.17 -0.65
N SER A 255 -3.48 -17.88 -0.42
CA SER A 255 -4.40 -17.35 -1.42
C SER A 255 -4.31 -15.84 -1.64
N TRP A 256 -3.63 -15.12 -0.74
CA TRP A 256 -3.49 -13.66 -0.85
C TRP A 256 -2.30 -13.27 -1.71
N ARG A 257 -2.54 -12.45 -2.73
CA ARG A 257 -1.52 -11.95 -3.65
C ARG A 257 -1.33 -10.45 -3.45
N PHE A 258 -0.12 -10.03 -3.11
CA PHE A 258 0.20 -8.61 -2.97
C PHE A 258 0.47 -7.98 -4.35
N ARG A 259 0.32 -6.66 -4.42
CA ARG A 259 0.73 -5.90 -5.59
C ARG A 259 2.24 -6.05 -5.81
N PRO A 260 2.70 -6.15 -7.08
CA PRO A 260 4.13 -6.13 -7.37
C PRO A 260 4.79 -4.84 -6.86
N ARG A 261 6.01 -4.96 -6.36
CA ARG A 261 6.88 -3.85 -5.98
C ARG A 261 8.20 -3.96 -6.71
N VAL A 262 8.81 -2.82 -7.00
CA VAL A 262 10.17 -2.78 -7.55
C VAL A 262 11.15 -2.85 -6.38
N LEU A 263 12.08 -3.80 -6.44
CA LEU A 263 13.23 -3.90 -5.56
C LEU A 263 14.43 -3.35 -6.32
N LYS A 264 15.20 -2.50 -5.67
CA LYS A 264 16.49 -2.01 -6.12
C LYS A 264 17.55 -2.65 -5.24
N VAL A 265 18.45 -3.37 -5.87
CA VAL A 265 19.58 -4.03 -5.22
C VAL A 265 20.85 -3.35 -5.72
N LEU A 266 21.77 -3.01 -4.81
CA LEU A 266 23.06 -2.42 -5.15
C LEU A 266 24.18 -3.05 -4.34
N CYS A 267 25.15 -3.60 -5.05
CA CYS A 267 26.39 -4.13 -4.50
C CYS A 267 27.49 -3.13 -4.88
N ARG A 268 28.02 -2.39 -3.91
CA ARG A 268 29.00 -1.33 -4.16
C ARG A 268 30.43 -1.85 -4.10
N LYS A 269 31.30 -1.28 -4.93
CA LYS A 269 32.76 -1.48 -4.93
C LYS A 269 33.15 -2.96 -4.87
N VAL A 270 32.54 -3.77 -5.73
CA VAL A 270 32.83 -5.21 -5.79
C VAL A 270 34.17 -5.40 -6.52
N PRO A 271 35.23 -5.87 -5.85
CA PRO A 271 36.58 -5.92 -6.43
C PRO A 271 36.74 -7.15 -7.32
N VAL A 272 37.20 -6.93 -8.54
CA VAL A 272 37.57 -7.98 -9.49
C VAL A 272 39.07 -7.91 -9.72
N GLY A 273 39.77 -8.99 -9.40
CA GLY A 273 41.20 -9.12 -9.60
C GLY A 273 41.49 -9.16 -11.09
N LEU A 274 42.12 -8.10 -11.59
CA LEU A 274 42.42 -7.91 -13.00
C LEU A 274 43.83 -7.35 -13.10
N THR A 275 44.72 -8.11 -13.75
CA THR A 275 46.12 -7.68 -13.92
C THR A 275 46.32 -7.11 -15.32
N SER A 276 47.32 -6.25 -15.49
CA SER A 276 47.64 -5.60 -16.77
C SER A 276 47.82 -6.57 -17.95
N LYS A 277 48.36 -7.76 -17.69
CA LYS A 277 48.64 -8.80 -18.69
C LYS A 277 47.44 -9.72 -18.97
N SER A 278 46.42 -9.70 -18.13
CA SER A 278 45.25 -10.56 -18.25
C SER A 278 44.07 -9.82 -18.88
N SER A 279 43.33 -10.52 -19.72
CA SER A 279 42.01 -10.12 -20.22
C SER A 279 40.87 -10.75 -19.41
N SER A 280 41.20 -11.55 -18.39
CA SER A 280 40.23 -12.20 -17.50
C SER A 280 40.55 -11.98 -16.02
N GLY A 281 39.52 -12.04 -15.19
CA GLY A 281 39.62 -11.76 -13.76
C GLY A 281 38.47 -12.35 -12.97
N GLN A 282 38.65 -12.42 -11.65
CA GLN A 282 37.67 -13.01 -10.73
C GLN A 282 37.52 -12.18 -9.45
N LEU A 283 36.42 -12.41 -8.74
CA LEU A 283 36.06 -11.76 -7.49
C LEU A 283 37.15 -11.94 -6.43
N VAL A 284 37.53 -10.84 -5.77
CA VAL A 284 38.54 -10.84 -4.70
C VAL A 284 37.86 -10.65 -3.34
N GLY A 285 38.31 -11.40 -2.34
CA GLY A 285 37.82 -11.25 -0.96
C GLY A 285 36.47 -11.89 -0.67
N GLY A 286 36.04 -12.87 -1.49
CA GLY A 286 34.86 -13.70 -1.24
C GLY A 286 33.53 -13.00 -1.57
N SER A 287 32.44 -13.60 -1.09
CA SER A 287 31.08 -13.15 -1.37
C SER A 287 30.78 -11.75 -0.80
N ARG A 288 29.98 -10.95 -1.50
CA ARG A 288 29.61 -9.59 -1.10
C ARG A 288 28.11 -9.44 -0.93
N GLU A 289 27.68 -8.97 0.24
CA GLU A 289 26.28 -8.63 0.50
C GLU A 289 25.90 -7.33 -0.23
N CYS A 290 24.66 -7.27 -0.69
CA CYS A 290 24.11 -6.14 -1.43
C CYS A 290 23.02 -5.45 -0.63
N GLN A 291 22.96 -4.12 -0.77
CA GLN A 291 21.92 -3.31 -0.16
C GLN A 291 20.64 -3.42 -0.97
N VAL A 292 19.49 -3.59 -0.30
CA VAL A 292 18.19 -3.79 -0.93
C VAL A 292 17.20 -2.77 -0.40
N TRP A 293 16.50 -2.07 -1.29
CA TRP A 293 15.43 -1.15 -0.95
C TRP A 293 14.32 -1.15 -2.00
N THR A 294 13.20 -0.50 -1.69
CA THR A 294 12.01 -0.40 -2.57
C THR A 294 11.79 1.03 -3.01
#